data_AF-A0A2V9ZT27-F1
#
_entry.id   AF-A0A2V9ZT27-F1
#
_cell.length_a   1.000
_cell.length_b   1.000
_cell.length_c   1.000
_cell.angle_alpha   90.00
_cell.angle_beta   90.00
_cell.angle_gamma   90.00
#
_symmetry.space_group_name_H-M   'P 1'
#
loop_
_entity.id
_entity.type
_entity.pdbx_description
1 polymer ?
#
loop_
_entity_poly.entity_id
_entity_poly.type
_entity_poly.pdbx_seq_one_letter_code
_entity_poly.pdbx_strand_id
1 'polypeptide(L)'
;KVKIKKVRQRSCNEKDAKGKFCGGHLKRWFYMTDVLEQECGDVAKAWGPDAEVYRCEYCKTLYLPNPEDVQGINVAGQGQISVFGLTVPPKDGK
;
A
#
# COMPACT_ATOMS: atom_id res chain seq x y z
N LYS A 1 10.80 5.37 9.04
CA LYS A 1 11.55 4.58 8.04
C LYS A 1 10.62 4.27 6.88
N VAL A 2 11.06 4.54 5.65
CA VAL A 2 10.28 4.32 4.43
C VAL A 2 11.06 3.35 3.54
N LYS A 3 10.38 2.33 3.02
CA LYS A 3 10.97 1.32 2.13
C LYS A 3 10.04 1.05 0.96
N ILE A 4 10.58 0.48 -0.12
CA ILE A 4 9.77 -0.08 -1.19
C ILE A 4 9.45 -1.52 -0.84
N LYS A 5 8.18 -1.88 -0.99
CA LYS A 5 7.66 -3.22 -0.78
C LYS A 5 8.29 -4.19 -1.78
N LYS A 6 8.60 -5.42 -1.37
CA LYS A 6 8.93 -6.49 -2.33
C LYS A 6 7.65 -6.94 -3.04
N VAL A 7 7.78 -7.39 -4.27
CA VAL A 7 6.67 -7.93 -5.07
C VAL A 7 5.89 -8.96 -4.25
N ARG A 8 4.56 -8.80 -4.18
CA ARG A 8 3.61 -9.65 -3.42
C ARG A 8 3.82 -9.73 -1.90
N GLN A 9 4.65 -8.88 -1.30
CA GLN A 9 4.87 -8.89 0.15
C GLN A 9 3.57 -8.57 0.91
N ARG A 10 3.20 -9.34 1.93
CA ARG A 10 2.04 -9.03 2.80
C ARG A 10 2.39 -8.79 4.26
N SER A 11 3.62 -9.15 4.63
CA SER A 11 4.14 -9.04 5.99
C SER A 11 5.42 -8.22 5.99
N CYS A 12 5.67 -7.54 7.11
CA CYS A 12 6.86 -6.75 7.33
C CYS A 12 8.12 -7.63 7.35
N ASN A 13 9.12 -7.24 6.57
CA ASN A 13 10.42 -7.92 6.48
C ASN A 13 11.54 -7.18 7.24
N GLU A 14 11.18 -6.21 8.09
CA GLU A 14 12.17 -5.55 8.94
C GLU A 14 12.77 -6.54 9.91
N LYS A 15 14.10 -6.42 10.09
CA LYS A 15 14.83 -7.18 11.09
C LYS A 15 14.96 -6.35 12.36
N ASP A 16 14.74 -6.98 13.50
CA ASP A 16 15.04 -6.40 14.80
C ASP A 16 16.56 -6.42 15.09
N ALA A 17 16.97 -5.86 16.23
CA ALA A 17 18.36 -5.89 16.68
C ALA A 17 18.91 -7.31 16.92
N LYS A 18 18.02 -8.31 17.03
CA LYS A 18 18.35 -9.73 17.20
C LYS A 18 18.32 -10.49 15.87
N GLY A 19 18.11 -9.80 14.74
CA GLY A 19 18.05 -10.35 13.39
C GLY A 19 16.73 -11.07 13.04
N LYS A 20 15.72 -11.04 13.91
CA LYS A 20 14.41 -11.67 13.67
C LYS A 20 13.51 -10.78 12.81
N PHE A 21 12.73 -11.40 11.93
CA PHE A 21 11.75 -10.68 11.12
C PHE A 21 10.56 -10.22 11.97
N CYS A 22 10.12 -8.98 11.74
CA CYS A 22 8.98 -8.39 12.41
C CYS A 22 7.68 -9.17 12.14
N GLY A 23 7.47 -9.64 10.90
CA GLY A 23 6.34 -10.49 10.52
C GLY A 23 4.96 -9.84 10.60
N GLY A 24 4.84 -8.60 11.07
CA GLY A 24 3.57 -7.90 11.22
C GLY A 24 2.87 -7.63 9.89
N HIS A 25 1.54 -7.64 9.92
CA HIS A 25 0.71 -7.36 8.75
C HIS A 25 0.95 -5.95 8.21
N LEU A 26 1.05 -5.85 6.88
CA LEU A 26 1.14 -4.57 6.17
C LEU A 26 -0.27 -4.09 5.84
N LYS A 27 -0.80 -3.20 6.68
CA LYS A 27 -2.12 -2.59 6.47
C LYS A 27 -1.98 -1.36 5.57
N ARG A 28 -2.89 -1.18 4.61
CA ARG A 28 -2.99 0.06 3.83
C ARG A 28 -3.34 1.21 4.78
N TRP A 29 -2.56 2.27 4.75
CA TRP A 29 -2.67 3.40 5.66
C TRP A 29 -3.14 4.64 4.89
N PHE A 30 -4.31 5.14 5.29
CA PHE A 30 -4.92 6.35 4.73
C PHE A 30 -4.51 7.54 5.59
N TYR A 31 -3.32 8.07 5.35
CA TYR A 31 -2.77 9.17 6.16
C TYR A 31 -3.61 10.46 6.04
N MET A 32 -4.28 10.67 4.90
CA MET A 32 -5.25 11.75 4.72
C MET A 32 -6.52 11.60 5.57
N THR A 33 -6.71 10.50 6.31
CA THR A 33 -7.83 10.35 7.26
C THR A 33 -7.41 10.55 8.71
N ASP A 34 -6.10 10.68 8.96
CA ASP A 34 -5.55 10.89 10.29
C ASP A 34 -5.37 12.39 10.53
N VAL A 35 -6.08 12.94 11.51
CA VAL A 35 -6.15 14.39 11.78
C VAL A 35 -4.76 14.97 12.05
N LEU A 36 -3.92 14.24 12.79
CA LEU A 36 -2.57 14.67 13.12
C LEU A 36 -1.65 14.74 11.89
N GLU A 37 -1.84 13.83 10.95
CA GLU A 37 -1.02 13.79 9.72
C GLU A 37 -1.52 14.81 8.69
N GLN A 38 -2.82 15.11 8.68
CA GLN A 38 -3.39 16.22 7.91
C GLN A 38 -2.85 17.57 8.37
N GLU A 39 -2.78 17.80 9.68
CA GLU A 39 -2.23 19.05 10.26
C GLU A 39 -0.74 19.22 9.93
N CYS A 40 0.02 18.13 9.94
CA CYS A 40 1.45 18.14 9.60
C CYS A 40 1.69 18.34 8.10
N GLY A 41 0.91 17.69 7.22
CA GLY A 41 0.97 17.87 5.77
C GLY A 41 2.23 17.32 5.07
N ASP A 42 3.25 16.89 5.82
CA ASP A 42 4.52 16.38 5.28
C ASP A 42 4.33 15.20 4.32
N VAL A 43 3.43 14.28 4.67
CA VAL A 43 3.16 13.06 3.88
C VAL A 43 2.46 13.40 2.56
N ALA A 44 1.49 14.32 2.60
CA ALA A 44 0.79 14.81 1.42
C ALA A 44 1.75 15.52 0.46
N LYS A 45 2.70 16.31 0.98
CA LYS A 45 3.70 17.00 0.17
C LYS A 45 4.71 16.05 -0.46
N ALA A 46 5.08 14.98 0.24
CA ALA A 46 6.07 14.02 -0.24
C ALA A 46 5.52 13.04 -1.30
N TRP A 47 4.28 12.56 -1.13
CA TRP A 47 3.73 11.48 -1.96
C TRP A 47 2.43 11.82 -2.69
N GLY A 48 1.74 12.90 -2.32
CA GLY A 48 0.47 13.31 -2.91
C GLY A 48 -0.74 12.60 -2.28
N PRO A 49 -1.92 13.24 -2.26
CA PRO A 49 -3.06 12.90 -1.40
C PRO A 49 -3.59 11.46 -1.55
N ASP A 50 -3.48 10.89 -2.75
CA ASP A 50 -4.00 9.56 -3.07
C ASP A 50 -2.93 8.47 -3.10
N ALA A 51 -1.73 8.75 -2.57
CA ALA A 51 -0.66 7.77 -2.53
C ALA A 51 -1.03 6.56 -1.66
N GLU A 52 -0.90 5.38 -2.25
CA GLU A 52 -0.99 4.14 -1.52
C GLU A 52 0.26 3.95 -0.66
N VAL A 53 0.07 3.87 0.67
CA VAL A 53 1.14 3.60 1.64
C VAL A 53 0.70 2.45 2.53
N TYR A 54 1.62 1.56 2.87
CA TYR A 54 1.39 0.46 3.80
C TYR A 54 2.15 0.70 5.10
N ARG A 55 1.49 0.53 6.25
CA ARG A 55 2.10 0.64 7.57
C ARG A 55 2.08 -0.72 8.26
N CYS A 56 3.22 -1.14 8.79
CA CYS A 56 3.29 -2.34 9.64
C CYS A 56 2.62 -2.09 10.99
N GLU A 57 1.82 -3.06 11.46
CA GLU A 57 1.13 -2.99 12.76
C GLU A 57 2.08 -2.93 13.97
N TYR A 58 3.21 -3.65 13.94
CA TYR A 58 4.11 -3.73 15.09
C TYR A 58 5.18 -2.63 15.07
N CYS A 59 6.00 -2.60 14.01
CA CYS A 59 7.15 -1.71 13.94
C CYS A 59 6.84 -0.35 13.31
N LYS A 60 5.61 -0.12 12.83
CA LYS A 60 5.15 1.13 12.18
C LYS A 60 6.01 1.58 10.99
N THR A 61 6.82 0.70 10.44
CA THR A 61 7.61 0.98 9.23
C THR A 61 6.66 1.15 8.05
N LEU A 62 6.94 2.17 7.23
CA LEU A 62 6.16 2.51 6.05
C LEU A 62 6.75 1.83 4.82
N TYR A 63 5.87 1.27 4.00
CA TYR A 63 6.19 0.64 2.73
C TYR A 63 5.41 1.30 1.61
N LEU A 64 6.12 1.80 0.61
CA LEU A 64 5.55 2.22 -0.66
C LEU A 64 5.32 0.99 -1.56
N PRO A 65 4.25 0.99 -2.37
CA PRO A 65 3.99 -0.09 -3.32
C PRO A 65 5.18 -0.25 -4.27
N ASN A 66 5.45 -1.50 -4.66
CA ASN A 66 6.41 -1.75 -5.71
C ASN A 66 5.78 -1.33 -7.05
N PRO A 67 6.53 -0.70 -7.97
CA PRO A 67 6.01 -0.42 -9.32
C PRO A 67 5.62 -1.69 -10.10
N GLU A 68 6.23 -2.83 -9.80
CA GLU A 68 5.88 -4.13 -10.40
C GLU A 68 4.67 -4.80 -9.73
N ASP A 69 4.25 -4.34 -8.54
CA ASP A 69 3.02 -4.82 -7.92
C ASP A 69 1.83 -4.17 -8.64
N VAL A 70 0.89 -5.00 -9.09
CA VAL A 70 -0.34 -4.51 -9.70
C VAL A 70 -1.14 -3.73 -8.65
N GLN A 71 -1.26 -2.42 -8.84
CA GLN A 71 -2.09 -1.57 -7.99
C GLN A 71 -3.56 -1.93 -8.21
N GLY A 72 -4.30 -2.12 -7.11
CA GLY A 72 -5.74 -2.39 -7.18
C GLY A 72 -6.10 -3.82 -7.63
N ILE A 73 -5.60 -4.84 -6.94
CA ILE A 73 -6.18 -6.19 -7.05
C ILE A 73 -7.63 -6.13 -6.56
N ASN A 74 -8.58 -6.31 -7.46
CA ASN A 74 -9.99 -6.48 -7.12
C ASN A 74 -10.45 -7.91 -7.43
N VAL A 75 -11.71 -8.19 -7.14
CA VAL A 75 -12.34 -9.51 -7.34
C VAL A 75 -12.27 -9.96 -8.81
N ALA A 76 -12.14 -9.00 -9.74
CA ALA A 76 -12.07 -9.19 -11.18
C ALA A 76 -10.66 -9.58 -11.70
N GLY A 77 -9.67 -9.70 -10.81
CA GLY A 77 -8.29 -10.00 -11.19
C GLY A 77 -7.45 -8.75 -11.43
N GLN A 78 -6.20 -8.96 -11.83
CA GLN A 78 -5.23 -7.86 -11.99
C GLN A 78 -5.62 -6.93 -13.14
N GLY A 79 -5.85 -5.64 -12.85
CA GLY A 79 -6.04 -4.60 -13.87
C GLY A 79 -7.44 -4.52 -14.50
N GLN A 80 -8.44 -5.24 -13.97
CA GLN A 80 -9.82 -5.14 -14.46
C GLN A 80 -10.66 -4.21 -13.58
N ILE A 81 -11.72 -3.61 -14.11
CA ILE A 81 -12.66 -2.78 -13.33
C ILE A 81 -13.80 -3.70 -12.88
N SER A 82 -13.90 -3.98 -11.58
CA SER A 82 -15.02 -4.71 -11.01
C SER A 82 -16.21 -3.76 -10.86
N VAL A 83 -17.24 -3.95 -11.69
CA VAL A 83 -18.54 -3.32 -11.50
C VAL A 83 -19.48 -4.40 -10.95
N PHE A 84 -19.88 -4.29 -9.69
CA PHE A 84 -20.79 -5.23 -9.03
C PHE A 84 -20.38 -6.72 -9.10
N GLY A 85 -19.10 -7.04 -8.87
CA GLY A 85 -18.64 -8.43 -8.82
C GLY A 85 -18.58 -9.14 -10.17
N LEU A 86 -18.84 -8.42 -11.27
CA LEU A 86 -18.59 -8.87 -12.63
C LEU A 86 -17.25 -8.31 -13.11
N THR A 87 -16.43 -9.23 -13.58
CA THR A 87 -15.12 -9.03 -14.20
C THR A 87 -15.34 -8.47 -15.61
N VAL A 88 -15.31 -7.14 -15.76
CA VAL A 88 -15.50 -6.48 -17.06
C VAL A 88 -14.14 -6.28 -17.71
N PRO A 89 -13.88 -6.85 -18.91
CA PRO A 89 -12.68 -6.52 -19.65
C PRO A 89 -12.66 -5.01 -19.93
N PRO A 90 -11.50 -4.33 -19.84
CA PRO A 90 -11.41 -2.93 -20.19
C PRO A 90 -12.01 -2.72 -21.59
N LYS A 91 -12.94 -1.79 -21.72
CA LYS A 91 -13.58 -1.47 -22.99
C LYS A 91 -12.47 -1.01 -23.94
N ASP A 92 -12.19 -1.83 -24.96
CA ASP A 92 -11.17 -1.49 -25.96
C ASP A 92 -11.46 -0.10 -26.50
N GLY A 93 -10.52 0.81 -26.28
CA GLY A 93 -10.59 2.17 -26.76
C GLY A 93 -10.66 2.20 -28.29
N LYS A 94 -11.84 2.53 -28.80
CA LYS A 94 -12.00 3.31 -30.03
C LYS A 94 -12.72 4.60 -29.68
#